data_AF-A0A2W4P2V3-F1
#
_entry.id   AF-A0A2W4P2V3-F1
#
_cell.length_a   1.000
_cell.length_b   1.000
_cell.length_c   1.000
_cell.angle_alpha   90.00
_cell.angle_beta   90.00
_cell.angle_gamma   90.00
#
_symmetry.space_group_name_H-M   'P 1'
#
loop_
_entity.id
_entity.type
_entity.pdbx_description
1 polymer ?
#
loop_
_entity_poly.entity_id
_entity_poly.type
_entity_poly.pdbx_seq_one_letter_code
_entity_poly.pdbx_strand_id
1 'polypeptide(L)'
;MIAMARAVFQHGESLAGRSAAAVLVRSKDWSRTSLGPIESWPRSLRSYVDLILEMPTAAVLLWGPDQLQIHNEGFAALVGRSDPRCLGRPYRECWPEAHAVLEPWIQKVLATGVSMRV
;
A
#
# COMPACT_ATOMS: atom_id res chain seq x y z
N MET A 1 22.49 -27.30 2.00
CA MET A 1 21.45 -27.08 0.97
C MET A 1 20.47 -26.02 1.47
N ILE A 2 20.69 -24.76 1.07
CA ILE A 2 19.68 -23.69 1.21
C ILE A 2 19.53 -23.15 -0.20
N ALA A 3 18.39 -23.42 -0.84
CA ALA A 3 18.08 -22.87 -2.13
C ALA A 3 17.73 -21.39 -1.95
N MET A 4 18.71 -20.50 -2.16
CA MET A 4 18.42 -19.09 -2.41
C MET A 4 17.71 -18.98 -3.75
N ALA A 5 16.39 -18.88 -3.71
CA ALA A 5 15.59 -18.56 -4.88
C ALA A 5 16.03 -17.19 -5.44
N ARG A 6 16.19 -17.16 -6.76
CA ARG A 6 16.82 -16.11 -7.57
C ARG A 6 16.27 -14.72 -7.24
N ALA A 7 17.07 -13.92 -6.55
CA ALA A 7 16.97 -12.47 -6.64
C ALA A 7 17.45 -12.05 -8.03
N VAL A 8 16.53 -11.74 -8.94
CA VAL A 8 16.86 -10.90 -10.10
C VAL A 8 16.36 -9.51 -9.76
N PHE A 9 17.21 -8.77 -9.08
CA PHE A 9 17.07 -7.36 -8.76
C PHE A 9 17.74 -6.58 -9.90
N GLN A 10 16.96 -5.79 -10.65
CA GLN A 10 17.44 -4.96 -11.76
C GLN A 10 17.12 -3.48 -11.51
N HIS A 11 18.10 -2.64 -11.87
CA HIS A 11 18.29 -1.22 -11.54
C HIS A 11 17.01 -0.35 -11.48
N GLY A 12 16.68 0.19 -10.29
CA GLY A 12 15.46 0.98 -10.03
C GLY A 12 14.81 0.71 -8.67
N GLU A 13 15.60 0.27 -7.69
CA GLU A 13 15.10 -0.27 -6.43
C GLU A 13 14.91 0.77 -5.33
N SER A 14 13.66 0.99 -4.97
CA SER A 14 13.23 0.99 -3.58
C SER A 14 11.75 0.52 -3.53
N LEU A 15 11.39 -0.17 -2.44
CA LEU A 15 10.04 -0.31 -1.86
C LEU A 15 10.19 -0.19 -0.33
N ALA A 16 10.97 0.84 0.02
CA ALA A 16 11.56 1.36 1.25
C ALA A 16 12.26 0.39 2.22
N GLY A 17 13.10 0.91 3.11
CA GLY A 17 14.20 0.20 3.81
C GLY A 17 13.91 -1.15 4.50
N ARG A 18 14.25 -1.24 5.79
CA ARG A 18 14.19 -2.51 6.57
C ARG A 18 13.01 -2.56 7.55
N SER A 19 12.06 -1.63 7.45
CA SER A 19 10.87 -1.62 8.30
C SER A 19 10.02 -2.87 8.06
N ALA A 20 9.22 -3.24 9.05
CA ALA A 20 8.34 -4.41 8.95
C ALA A 20 7.33 -4.25 7.79
N ALA A 21 6.78 -3.04 7.61
CA ALA A 21 5.86 -2.73 6.51
C ALA A 21 6.53 -2.90 5.14
N ALA A 22 7.77 -2.43 4.97
CA ALA A 22 8.53 -2.59 3.75
C ALA A 22 8.79 -4.08 3.40
N VAL A 23 9.15 -4.88 4.40
CA VAL A 23 9.32 -6.33 4.23
C VAL A 23 7.99 -6.98 3.84
N LEU A 24 6.88 -6.62 4.48
CA LEU A 24 5.55 -7.12 4.13
C LEU A 24 5.16 -6.78 2.69
N VAL A 25 5.37 -5.53 2.26
CA VAL A 25 5.12 -5.10 0.87
C VAL A 25 5.93 -5.94 -0.12
N ARG A 26 7.22 -6.16 0.12
CA ARG A 26 8.05 -6.97 -0.79
C ARG A 26 7.72 -8.46 -0.78
N SER A 27 7.26 -8.99 0.36
CA SER A 27 6.99 -10.42 0.52
C SER A 27 5.59 -10.85 0.05
N LYS A 28 4.67 -9.91 -0.11
CA LYS A 28 3.31 -10.21 -0.57
C LYS A 28 3.32 -10.64 -2.04
N ASP A 29 2.57 -11.69 -2.34
CA ASP A 29 2.26 -12.06 -3.72
C ASP A 29 1.20 -11.12 -4.31
N TRP A 30 1.67 -10.09 -5.02
CA TRP A 30 0.82 -9.08 -5.66
C TRP A 30 0.20 -9.54 -6.98
N SER A 31 0.69 -10.64 -7.57
CA SER A 31 0.16 -11.18 -8.83
C SER A 31 -1.32 -11.59 -8.72
N ARG A 32 -1.79 -11.82 -7.49
CA ARG A 32 -3.18 -12.16 -7.15
C ARG A 32 -4.07 -10.95 -6.89
N THR A 33 -3.58 -9.75 -7.15
CA THR A 33 -4.31 -8.49 -6.99
C THR A 33 -4.44 -7.77 -8.33
N SER A 34 -5.32 -6.78 -8.43
CA SER A 34 -5.46 -5.96 -9.65
C SER A 34 -4.25 -5.06 -9.95
N LEU A 35 -3.30 -4.93 -9.02
CA LEU A 35 -2.02 -4.26 -9.27
C LEU A 35 -1.04 -5.12 -10.07
N GLY A 36 -1.25 -6.44 -10.12
CA GLY A 36 -0.30 -7.37 -10.71
C GLY A 36 1.01 -7.47 -9.91
N PRO A 37 1.98 -8.27 -10.41
CA PRO A 37 3.28 -8.45 -9.76
C PRO A 37 4.04 -7.12 -9.65
N ILE A 38 4.83 -6.94 -8.59
CA ILE A 38 5.56 -5.68 -8.29
C ILE A 38 6.40 -5.20 -9.48
N GLU A 39 6.98 -6.12 -10.23
CA GLU A 39 7.83 -5.86 -11.41
C GLU A 39 7.05 -5.15 -12.53
N SER A 40 5.73 -5.33 -12.57
CA SER A 40 4.84 -4.67 -13.54
C SER A 40 4.30 -3.32 -13.06
N TRP A 41 4.55 -2.93 -11.82
CA TRP A 41 4.00 -1.69 -11.26
C TRP A 41 4.52 -0.47 -12.01
N PRO A 42 3.64 0.50 -12.33
CA PRO A 42 4.08 1.79 -12.86
C PRO A 42 5.08 2.47 -11.91
N ARG A 43 6.08 3.16 -12.47
CA ARG A 43 7.09 3.89 -11.68
C ARG A 43 6.46 4.84 -10.66
N SER A 44 5.36 5.50 -11.01
CA SER A 44 4.62 6.40 -10.12
C SER A 44 4.12 5.69 -8.86
N LEU A 45 3.51 4.51 -9.00
CA LEU A 45 3.07 3.72 -7.85
C LEU A 45 4.25 3.36 -6.96
N ARG A 46 5.36 2.86 -7.53
CA ARG A 46 6.55 2.51 -6.75
C ARG A 46 7.09 3.70 -5.96
N SER A 47 7.16 4.88 -6.58
CA SER A 47 7.57 6.11 -5.91
C SER A 47 6.64 6.53 -4.76
N TYR A 48 5.33 6.39 -4.90
CA TYR A 48 4.41 6.66 -3.78
C TYR A 48 4.51 5.63 -2.66
N VAL A 49 4.72 4.35 -3.00
CA VAL A 49 4.92 3.30 -2.01
C VAL A 49 6.20 3.53 -1.22
N ASP A 50 7.30 3.89 -1.90
CA ASP A 50 8.54 4.31 -1.25
C ASP A 50 8.31 5.49 -0.30
N LEU A 51 7.63 6.52 -0.80
CA LEU A 51 7.34 7.71 -0.03
C LEU A 51 6.62 7.37 1.28
N ILE A 52 5.48 6.66 1.21
CA ILE A 52 4.70 6.38 2.43
C ILE A 52 5.47 5.48 3.41
N LEU A 53 6.32 4.58 2.92
CA LEU A 53 7.04 3.65 3.79
C LEU A 53 8.23 4.31 4.51
N GLU A 54 8.79 5.39 3.98
CA GLU A 54 9.82 6.21 4.62
C GLU A 54 9.22 7.35 5.48
N MET A 55 7.91 7.61 5.41
CA MET A 55 7.26 8.66 6.21
C MET A 55 7.34 8.34 7.71
N PRO A 56 7.76 9.31 8.57
CA PRO A 56 7.78 9.12 10.02
C PRO A 56 6.38 9.19 10.66
N THR A 57 5.35 9.57 9.89
CA THR A 57 3.96 9.67 10.34
C THR A 57 3.11 8.55 9.74
N ALA A 58 1.97 8.26 10.38
CA ALA A 58 1.02 7.28 9.87
C ALA A 58 0.54 7.63 8.46
N ALA A 59 0.70 6.70 7.51
CA ALA A 59 0.30 6.89 6.12
C ALA A 59 -0.29 5.62 5.51
N VAL A 60 -1.33 5.80 4.68
CA VAL A 60 -1.96 4.78 3.85
C VAL A 60 -2.21 5.34 2.45
N LEU A 61 -1.92 4.53 1.43
CA LEU A 61 -2.23 4.76 0.03
C LEU A 61 -3.37 3.84 -0.38
N LEU A 62 -4.40 4.39 -1.02
CA LEU A 62 -5.45 3.64 -1.69
C LEU A 62 -5.21 3.75 -3.19
N TRP A 63 -4.92 2.63 -3.87
CA TRP A 63 -4.52 2.66 -5.26
C TRP A 63 -5.46 1.89 -6.19
N GLY A 64 -5.68 2.46 -7.37
CA GLY A 64 -6.43 1.85 -8.46
C GLY A 64 -7.94 1.82 -8.22
N PRO A 65 -8.69 1.24 -9.17
CA PRO A 65 -10.15 1.18 -9.11
C PRO A 65 -10.67 0.36 -7.93
N ASP A 66 -9.92 -0.66 -7.52
CA ASP A 66 -10.25 -1.50 -6.35
C ASP A 66 -9.82 -0.87 -5.02
N GLN A 67 -9.14 0.29 -5.08
CA GLN A 67 -8.68 1.06 -3.92
C GLN A 67 -7.92 0.18 -2.93
N LEU A 68 -6.97 -0.60 -3.46
CA LEU A 68 -6.14 -1.49 -2.66
C LEU A 68 -5.28 -0.68 -1.71
N GLN A 69 -5.24 -1.08 -0.44
CA GLN A 69 -4.50 -0.35 0.57
C GLN A 69 -3.03 -0.79 0.68
N ILE A 70 -2.12 0.17 0.71
CA ILE A 70 -0.70 0.00 1.05
C ILE A 70 -0.41 0.98 2.19
N HIS A 71 0.17 0.53 3.30
CA HIS A 71 0.35 1.38 4.47
C HIS A 71 1.71 1.17 5.12
N ASN A 72 2.15 2.15 5.92
CA ASN A 72 3.36 2.07 6.70
C ASN A 72 3.11 1.57 8.14
N GLU A 73 4.19 1.36 8.89
CA GLU A 73 4.12 0.87 10.27
C GLU A 73 3.45 1.88 11.22
N GLY A 74 3.59 3.18 10.97
CA GLY A 74 2.92 4.22 11.73
C GLY A 74 1.40 4.12 11.63
N PHE A 75 0.88 3.85 10.43
CA PHE A 75 -0.55 3.60 10.23
C PHE A 75 -1.00 2.33 10.92
N ALA A 76 -0.21 1.25 10.78
CA ALA A 76 -0.49 -0.02 11.45
C ALA A 76 -0.58 0.12 12.97
N ALA A 77 0.30 0.93 13.57
CA ALA A 77 0.29 1.23 15.00
C ALA A 77 -0.91 2.11 15.40
N LEU A 78 -1.22 3.15 14.62
CA LEU A 78 -2.32 4.08 14.88
C LEU A 78 -3.68 3.37 14.99
N VAL A 79 -3.95 2.44 14.09
CA VAL A 79 -5.25 1.75 14.05
C VAL A 79 -5.39 0.65 15.11
N GLY A 80 -4.30 0.27 15.79
CA GLY A 80 -4.29 -0.73 16.88
C GLY A 80 -4.74 -2.15 16.50
N ARG A 81 -5.13 -2.35 15.23
CA ARG A 81 -5.64 -3.57 14.62
C ARG A 81 -5.13 -3.68 13.19
N SER A 82 -3.81 -3.62 12.99
CA SER A 82 -3.28 -3.88 11.66
C SER A 82 -3.24 -5.38 11.43
N ASP A 83 -4.33 -5.90 10.85
CA ASP A 83 -4.30 -7.21 10.24
C ASP A 83 -3.37 -7.16 9.02
N PRO A 84 -2.24 -7.89 9.00
CA PRO A 84 -1.36 -7.92 7.84
C PRO A 84 -2.09 -8.34 6.55
N ARG A 85 -3.23 -9.05 6.67
CA ARG A 85 -4.07 -9.42 5.52
C ARG A 85 -4.68 -8.23 4.81
N CYS A 86 -4.78 -7.07 5.47
CA CYS A 86 -5.35 -5.88 4.85
C CYS A 86 -4.44 -5.25 3.80
N LEU A 87 -3.12 -5.47 3.88
CA LEU A 87 -2.19 -5.03 2.83
C LEU A 87 -2.60 -5.63 1.47
N GLY A 88 -2.84 -4.76 0.48
CA GLY A 88 -3.23 -5.12 -0.88
C GLY A 88 -4.63 -5.74 -1.00
N ARG A 89 -5.54 -5.40 -0.09
CA ARG A 89 -7.00 -5.64 -0.22
C ARG A 89 -7.74 -4.30 -0.37
N PRO A 90 -8.98 -4.30 -0.89
CA PRO A 90 -9.81 -3.10 -0.91
C PRO A 90 -10.04 -2.57 0.52
N TYR A 91 -9.87 -1.26 0.73
CA TYR A 91 -10.00 -0.68 2.08
C TYR A 91 -11.36 -0.95 2.72
N ARG A 92 -12.44 -0.96 1.91
CA ARG A 92 -13.82 -1.22 2.34
C ARG A 92 -14.03 -2.61 2.92
N GLU A 93 -13.22 -3.60 2.53
CA GLU A 93 -13.27 -4.95 3.10
C GLU A 93 -12.55 -5.02 4.45
N CYS A 94 -11.58 -4.14 4.66
CA CYS A 94 -10.76 -4.09 5.86
C CYS A 94 -11.33 -3.18 6.94
N TRP A 95 -12.05 -2.15 6.53
CA TRP A 95 -12.60 -1.11 7.39
C TRP A 95 -14.06 -0.80 7.00
N PRO A 96 -14.96 -1.81 7.01
CA PRO A 96 -16.35 -1.60 6.62
C PRO A 96 -17.04 -0.54 7.48
N GLU A 97 -16.63 -0.37 8.74
CA GLU A 97 -17.15 0.62 9.67
C GLU A 97 -16.77 2.06 9.28
N ALA A 98 -15.59 2.24 8.67
CA ALA A 98 -15.10 3.55 8.22
C ALA A 98 -15.59 3.91 6.81
N HIS A 99 -16.06 2.94 6.03
CA HIS A 99 -16.43 3.12 4.62
C HIS A 99 -17.47 4.23 4.42
N ALA A 100 -18.55 4.23 5.21
CA ALA A 100 -19.60 5.24 5.08
C ALA A 100 -19.10 6.69 5.28
N VAL A 101 -18.03 6.87 6.06
CA VAL A 101 -17.42 8.17 6.33
C VAL A 101 -16.38 8.53 5.25
N LEU A 102 -15.56 7.58 4.83
CA LEU A 102 -14.44 7.83 3.91
C LEU A 102 -14.87 7.88 2.44
N GLU A 103 -15.88 7.11 2.05
CA GLU A 103 -16.29 6.96 0.65
C GLU A 103 -16.65 8.29 -0.01
N PRO A 104 -17.45 9.18 0.60
CA PRO A 104 -17.75 10.48 -0.01
C PRO A 104 -16.50 11.32 -0.28
N TRP A 105 -15.49 11.23 0.60
CA TRP A 105 -14.24 11.97 0.45
C TRP A 105 -13.38 11.38 -0.65
N ILE A 106 -13.26 10.05 -0.70
CA ILE A 106 -12.53 9.34 -1.75
C ILE A 106 -13.15 9.66 -3.12
N GLN A 107 -14.47 9.58 -3.25
CA GLN A 107 -15.17 9.88 -4.50
C GLN A 107 -14.97 11.33 -4.93
N LYS A 108 -14.98 12.28 -3.99
CA LYS A 108 -14.70 13.68 -4.30
C LYS A 108 -13.28 13.88 -4.83
N VAL A 109 -12.27 13.27 -4.20
CA VAL A 109 -10.87 13.35 -4.66
C VAL A 109 -10.73 12.73 -6.04
N LEU A 110 -11.33 11.55 -6.28
CA LEU A 110 -11.27 10.88 -7.58
C LEU A 110 -11.97 11.68 -8.70
N ALA A 111 -13.10 12.31 -8.40
CA ALA A 111 -13.86 13.08 -9.38
C ALA A 111 -13.22 14.44 -9.73
N THR A 112 -12.49 15.05 -8.78
CA THR A 112 -12.06 16.46 -8.90
C THR A 112 -10.54 16.66 -8.90
N GLY A 113 -9.78 15.69 -8.40
CA GLY A 113 -8.34 15.83 -8.15
C GLY A 113 -7.99 16.80 -7.00
N VAL A 114 -8.98 17.34 -6.28
CA VAL A 114 -8.77 18.30 -5.18
C VAL A 114 -8.52 17.55 -3.88
N SER A 115 -7.41 17.87 -3.21
CA SER A 115 -7.09 17.31 -1.90
C SER A 115 -8.05 17.81 -0.81
N MET A 116 -8.33 16.95 0.16
CA MET A 116 -9.17 17.26 1.32
C MET A 116 -8.27 17.47 2.55
N ARG A 117 -8.56 18.51 3.33
CA ARG A 117 -7.98 18.72 4.66
C ARG A 117 -9.10 18.56 5.68
N VAL A 118 -8.84 17.74 6.70
CA VAL A 118 -9.76 17.42 7.81
C VAL A 118 -9.15 17.85 9.12
#